data_AF-A0A4Y4D4M7-F1
#
_entry.id   AF-A0A4Y4D4M7-F1
#
_cell.length_a   1.000
_cell.length_b   1.000
_cell.length_c   1.000
_cell.angle_alpha   90.00
_cell.angle_beta   90.00
_cell.angle_gamma   90.00
#
_symmetry.space_group_name_H-M   'P 1'
#
loop_
_entity.id
_entity.type
_entity.pdbx_description
1 polymer ?
#
loop_
_entity_poly.entity_id
_entity_poly.type
_entity_poly.pdbx_seq_one_letter_code
_entity_poly.pdbx_strand_id
1 'polypeptide(L)'
;MKPFRNDVPERMFQSIIAPTLVALLIALLLGAISISRIDAAHTQARGASFVLETSEITLKIEERFKAYRQVLRGARALFAASQTVTRDEWRRYVTTLRLHVDYAGIQGVGFAQSIPAAELAEHERRVRAEGFPDYRVSPRGARDEYSSIVFLEPFDWRNQRAFGYDMFSEPVRHEAMARARSLGVPALTGKVRLVQETSTDVQFGVLLYLPVFRQGLPIDTTAQRERAFIGWVYSPFRLGDLITGTLGDAGQHLRIRVFDGHNLSADTLLFDSQPGRQPPPAQDPARAEQPDLDAGLRPFPWPHRQRSRPAAREAGGGADRQPLRDAHGRLLRLTPAHPRAGPHQRVLAGQRGALQLAGQPVP
;
A
#
# COMPACT_ATOMS: atom_id res chain seq x y z
N MET A 1 24.82 68.95 60.59
CA MET A 1 24.40 68.02 59.51
C MET A 1 25.63 67.21 59.08
N LYS A 2 25.67 65.90 59.38
CA LYS A 2 26.64 64.94 58.81
C LYS A 2 25.93 64.20 57.66
N PRO A 3 26.58 63.96 56.50
CA PRO A 3 25.93 63.25 55.40
C PRO A 3 25.86 61.75 55.72
N PHE A 4 24.68 61.16 55.59
CA PHE A 4 24.48 59.71 55.55
C PHE A 4 25.08 59.19 54.23
N ARG A 5 26.27 58.57 54.32
CA ARG A 5 26.87 57.84 53.20
C ARG A 5 26.20 56.47 53.15
N ASN A 6 25.37 56.25 52.13
CA ASN A 6 24.74 54.96 51.85
C ASN A 6 25.80 53.97 51.32
N ASP A 7 26.67 53.47 52.20
CA ASP A 7 27.51 52.30 51.92
C ASP A 7 26.70 51.02 52.21
N VAL A 8 25.62 50.81 51.43
CA VAL A 8 24.98 49.48 51.34
C VAL A 8 26.00 48.55 50.64
N PRO A 9 26.30 47.37 51.18
CA PRO A 9 27.67 46.88 51.22
C PRO A 9 28.00 46.07 49.98
N GLU A 10 29.05 46.43 49.23
CA GLU A 10 29.64 45.54 48.20
C GLU A 10 29.86 44.12 48.74
N ARG A 11 30.20 44.00 50.03
CA ARG A 11 30.37 42.71 50.72
C ARG A 11 29.09 41.89 50.82
N MET A 12 27.93 42.50 51.03
CA MET A 12 26.64 41.79 51.13
C MET A 12 26.18 41.30 49.75
N PHE A 13 26.46 42.08 48.70
CA PHE A 13 26.20 41.70 47.31
C PHE A 13 27.07 40.50 46.89
N GLN A 14 28.35 40.49 47.27
CA GLN A 14 29.28 39.40 46.95
C GLN A 14 29.05 38.12 47.77
N SER A 15 28.63 38.22 49.05
CA SER A 15 28.50 37.05 49.92
C SER A 15 27.15 36.32 49.84
N ILE A 16 26.08 36.97 49.37
CA ILE A 16 24.72 36.38 49.36
C ILE A 16 24.11 36.43 47.95
N ILE A 17 24.10 37.59 47.30
CA ILE A 17 23.41 37.74 46.01
C ILE A 17 24.11 36.94 44.91
N ALA A 18 25.44 37.00 44.83
CA ALA A 18 26.23 36.24 43.86
C ALA A 18 26.01 34.71 43.96
N PRO A 19 26.15 34.04 45.13
CA PRO A 19 25.91 32.60 45.22
C PRO A 19 24.44 32.21 44.97
N THR A 20 23.46 33.04 45.36
CA THR A 20 22.05 32.78 45.04
C THR A 20 21.76 32.86 43.55
N LEU A 21 22.31 33.85 42.83
CA LEU A 21 22.18 33.95 41.38
C LEU A 21 22.86 32.78 40.66
N VAL A 22 24.03 32.36 41.13
CA VAL A 22 24.72 31.16 40.60
C VAL A 22 23.89 29.90 40.84
N ALA A 23 23.34 29.71 42.04
CA ALA A 23 22.46 28.59 42.35
C ALA A 23 21.20 28.57 41.47
N LEU A 24 20.57 29.74 41.24
CA LEU A 24 19.43 29.89 40.35
C LEU A 24 19.81 29.54 38.90
N LEU A 25 20.95 30.03 38.41
CA LEU A 25 21.43 29.78 37.04
C LEU A 25 21.74 28.30 36.83
N ILE A 26 22.34 27.63 37.82
CA ILE A 26 22.55 26.18 37.82
C ILE A 26 21.21 25.43 37.81
N ALA A 27 20.24 25.83 38.64
CA ALA A 27 18.93 25.20 38.68
C ALA A 27 18.18 25.34 37.34
N LEU A 28 18.23 26.53 36.72
CA LEU A 28 17.66 26.77 35.39
C LEU A 28 18.37 25.95 34.30
N LEU A 29 19.70 25.84 34.37
CA LEU A 29 20.47 25.04 33.44
C LEU A 29 20.13 23.54 33.57
N LEU A 30 20.06 23.02 34.79
CA LEU A 30 19.66 21.64 35.06
C LEU A 30 18.21 21.37 34.64
N GLY A 31 17.31 22.32 34.86
CA GLY A 31 15.92 22.25 34.38
C GLY A 31 15.86 22.19 32.85
N ALA A 32 16.57 23.07 32.15
CA ALA A 32 16.62 23.09 30.69
C ALA A 32 17.22 21.80 30.09
N ILE A 33 18.28 21.27 30.71
CA ILE A 33 18.87 19.98 30.32
C ILE A 33 17.87 18.84 30.55
N SER A 34 17.17 18.82 31.68
CA SER A 34 16.19 17.79 32.02
C SER A 34 15.02 17.80 31.02
N ILE A 35 14.46 18.97 30.72
CA ILE A 35 13.40 19.14 29.72
C ILE A 35 13.89 18.65 28.35
N SER A 36 15.08 19.07 27.91
CA SER A 36 15.63 18.64 26.62
C SER A 36 15.84 17.12 26.54
N ARG A 37 16.25 16.48 27.64
CA ARG A 37 16.43 15.02 27.72
C ARG A 37 15.10 14.28 27.70
N ILE A 38 14.09 14.79 28.42
CA ILE A 38 12.74 14.26 28.45
C ILE A 38 12.10 14.37 27.06
N ASP A 39 12.23 15.53 26.40
CA ASP A 39 11.73 15.75 25.04
C ASP A 39 12.42 14.84 24.02
N ALA A 40 13.74 14.69 24.12
CA ALA A 40 14.49 13.76 23.27
C ALA A 40 14.05 12.30 23.49
N ALA A 41 13.85 11.89 24.75
CA ALA A 41 13.36 10.55 25.09
C ALA A 41 11.93 10.31 24.59
N HIS A 42 11.03 11.29 24.73
CA HIS A 42 9.68 11.21 24.18
C HIS A 42 9.67 11.13 22.66
N THR A 43 10.49 11.93 22.00
CA THR A 43 10.61 11.93 20.53
C THR A 43 11.14 10.58 20.03
N GLN A 44 12.16 10.03 20.71
CA GLN A 44 12.70 8.71 20.39
C GLN A 44 11.67 7.59 20.64
N ALA A 45 10.96 7.64 21.77
CA ALA A 45 9.91 6.68 22.09
C ALA A 45 8.77 6.69 21.07
N ARG A 46 8.29 7.88 20.67
CA ARG A 46 7.27 8.03 19.60
C ARG A 46 7.75 7.46 18.27
N GLY A 47 9.00 7.73 17.89
CA GLY A 47 9.59 7.17 16.67
C GLY A 47 9.66 5.64 16.72
N ALA A 48 10.10 5.07 17.84
CA ALA A 48 10.18 3.62 18.01
C ALA A 48 8.79 2.95 17.99
N SER A 49 7.82 3.53 18.69
CA SER A 49 6.42 3.06 18.67
C SER A 49 5.83 3.11 17.27
N PHE A 50 6.08 4.19 16.51
CA PHE A 50 5.63 4.30 15.12
C PHE A 50 6.24 3.23 14.22
N VAL A 51 7.56 2.98 14.30
CA VAL A 51 8.19 1.92 13.50
C VAL A 51 7.62 0.54 13.85
N LEU A 52 7.37 0.27 15.13
CA LEU A 52 6.81 -1.00 15.57
C LEU A 52 5.37 -1.17 15.06
N GLU A 53 4.51 -0.18 15.25
CA GLU A 53 3.11 -0.20 14.82
C GLU A 53 2.98 -0.33 13.29
N THR A 54 3.76 0.43 12.52
CA THR A 54 3.77 0.34 11.06
C THR A 54 4.26 -1.01 10.55
N SER A 55 5.24 -1.60 11.23
CA SER A 55 5.73 -2.96 10.92
C SER A 55 4.67 -4.02 11.19
N GLU A 56 3.98 -3.93 12.33
CA GLU A 56 2.89 -4.84 12.68
C GLU A 56 1.72 -4.75 11.69
N ILE A 57 1.31 -3.53 11.31
CA ILE A 57 0.27 -3.29 10.31
C ILE A 57 0.66 -3.93 8.97
N THR A 58 1.90 -3.70 8.53
CA THR A 58 2.41 -4.26 7.27
C THR A 58 2.40 -5.78 7.30
N LEU A 59 2.89 -6.39 8.39
CA LEU A 59 2.88 -7.85 8.56
C LEU A 59 1.47 -8.43 8.54
N LYS A 60 0.50 -7.82 9.24
CA LYS A 60 -0.90 -8.26 9.24
C LYS A 60 -1.50 -8.23 7.83
N ILE A 61 -1.22 -7.18 7.05
CA ILE A 61 -1.68 -7.08 5.66
C ILE A 61 -1.04 -8.17 4.79
N GLU A 62 0.28 -8.39 4.92
CA GLU A 62 0.99 -9.44 4.17
C GLU A 62 0.48 -10.85 4.49
N GLU A 63 0.26 -11.14 5.78
CA GLU A 63 -0.32 -12.40 6.26
C GLU A 63 -1.72 -12.60 5.71
N ARG A 64 -2.54 -11.54 5.66
CA ARG A 64 -3.87 -11.60 5.09
C ARG A 64 -3.85 -11.91 3.60
N PHE A 65 -2.99 -11.26 2.81
CA PHE A 65 -2.81 -11.60 1.40
C PHE A 65 -2.22 -13.01 1.17
N LYS A 66 -1.39 -13.50 2.09
CA LYS A 66 -0.93 -14.90 2.07
C LYS A 66 -2.10 -15.87 2.28
N ALA A 67 -3.01 -15.57 3.19
CA ALA A 67 -4.21 -16.36 3.43
C ALA A 67 -5.12 -16.40 2.18
N TYR A 68 -5.33 -15.26 1.51
CA TYR A 68 -6.11 -15.20 0.27
C TYR A 68 -5.47 -15.98 -0.89
N ARG A 69 -4.15 -15.90 -1.04
CA ARG A 69 -3.43 -16.75 -1.99
C ARG A 69 -3.65 -18.23 -1.70
N GLN A 70 -3.71 -18.62 -0.43
CA GLN A 70 -3.94 -20.01 -0.05
C GLN A 70 -5.35 -20.49 -0.41
N VAL A 71 -6.37 -19.65 -0.19
CA VAL A 71 -7.75 -19.90 -0.65
C VAL A 71 -7.79 -20.16 -2.15
N LEU A 72 -7.21 -19.26 -2.95
CA LEU A 72 -7.21 -19.43 -4.41
C LEU A 72 -6.34 -20.60 -4.89
N ARG A 73 -5.27 -20.94 -4.17
CA ARG A 73 -4.50 -22.16 -4.45
C ARG A 73 -5.35 -23.41 -4.23
N GLY A 74 -6.17 -23.44 -3.18
CA GLY A 74 -7.14 -24.51 -2.95
C GLY A 74 -8.15 -24.60 -4.10
N ALA A 75 -8.69 -23.47 -4.54
CA ALA A 75 -9.64 -23.43 -5.65
C ALA A 75 -9.00 -23.92 -6.97
N ARG A 76 -7.75 -23.54 -7.24
CA ARG A 76 -6.97 -24.07 -8.36
C ARG A 76 -6.70 -25.57 -8.22
N ALA A 77 -6.43 -26.05 -7.00
CA ALA A 77 -6.19 -27.47 -6.75
C ALA A 77 -7.43 -28.32 -7.00
N LEU A 78 -8.64 -27.81 -6.73
CA LEU A 78 -9.89 -28.48 -7.08
C LEU A 78 -9.96 -28.78 -8.59
N PHE A 79 -9.63 -27.80 -9.44
CA PHE A 79 -9.54 -28.01 -10.89
C PHE A 79 -8.41 -28.96 -11.30
N ALA A 80 -7.28 -28.94 -10.62
CA ALA A 80 -6.16 -29.82 -10.93
C ALA A 80 -6.42 -31.29 -10.54
N ALA A 81 -7.28 -31.52 -9.54
CA ALA A 81 -7.60 -32.83 -9.01
C ALA A 81 -8.87 -33.45 -9.63
N SER A 82 -9.65 -32.69 -10.38
CA SER A 82 -10.95 -33.11 -10.93
C SER A 82 -10.94 -33.09 -12.45
N GLN A 83 -11.54 -34.09 -13.10
CA GLN A 83 -11.70 -34.10 -14.56
C GLN A 83 -12.59 -32.95 -15.04
N THR A 84 -13.63 -32.67 -14.26
CA THR A 84 -14.58 -31.58 -14.47
C THR A 84 -14.97 -31.00 -13.11
N VAL A 85 -15.21 -29.69 -13.05
CA VAL A 85 -15.74 -29.03 -11.85
C VAL A 85 -17.10 -28.47 -12.22
N THR A 86 -18.14 -29.01 -11.60
CA THR A 86 -19.51 -28.54 -11.78
C THR A 86 -19.79 -27.31 -10.93
N ARG A 87 -20.84 -26.55 -11.29
CA ARG A 87 -21.30 -25.38 -10.51
C ARG A 87 -21.68 -25.74 -9.07
N ASP A 88 -22.28 -26.90 -8.87
CA ASP A 88 -22.66 -27.38 -7.54
C ASP A 88 -21.43 -27.76 -6.69
N GLU A 89 -20.45 -28.44 -7.28
CA GLU A 89 -19.16 -28.72 -6.60
C GLU A 89 -18.43 -27.44 -6.24
N TRP A 90 -18.41 -26.46 -7.15
CA TRP A 90 -17.83 -25.14 -6.88
C TRP A 90 -18.53 -24.44 -5.71
N ARG A 91 -19.87 -24.40 -5.72
CA ARG A 91 -20.68 -23.82 -4.63
C ARG A 91 -20.38 -24.48 -3.30
N ARG A 92 -20.41 -25.82 -3.24
CA ARG A 92 -20.12 -26.58 -2.01
C ARG A 92 -18.70 -26.32 -1.53
N TYR A 93 -17.73 -26.31 -2.44
CA TYR A 93 -16.33 -25.99 -2.12
C TYR A 93 -16.21 -24.61 -1.48
N VAL A 94 -16.71 -23.56 -2.15
CA VAL A 94 -16.57 -22.18 -1.66
C VAL A 94 -17.37 -21.94 -0.37
N THR A 95 -18.57 -22.51 -0.24
CA THR A 95 -19.38 -22.38 0.99
C THR A 95 -18.67 -23.01 2.19
N THR A 96 -17.97 -24.13 1.98
CA THR A 96 -17.21 -24.83 3.04
C THR A 96 -16.01 -24.03 3.52
N LEU A 97 -15.45 -23.14 2.69
CA LEU A 97 -14.37 -22.25 3.09
C LEU A 97 -14.79 -21.15 4.08
N ARG A 98 -16.10 -20.93 4.29
CA ARG A 98 -16.65 -19.94 5.23
C ARG A 98 -16.02 -18.54 5.08
N LEU A 99 -15.90 -18.10 3.83
CA LEU A 99 -15.20 -16.86 3.43
C LEU A 99 -15.52 -15.63 4.30
N HIS A 100 -16.79 -15.44 4.66
CA HIS A 100 -17.26 -14.29 5.44
C HIS A 100 -16.78 -14.30 6.90
N VAL A 101 -16.49 -15.47 7.48
CA VAL A 101 -16.02 -15.61 8.86
C VAL A 101 -14.50 -15.50 8.92
N ASP A 102 -13.82 -16.24 8.05
CA ASP A 102 -12.39 -16.47 8.18
C ASP A 102 -11.54 -15.47 7.37
N TYR A 103 -12.15 -14.78 6.39
CA TYR A 103 -11.43 -14.00 5.36
C TYR A 103 -12.04 -12.60 5.12
N ALA A 104 -11.96 -11.71 6.11
CA ALA A 104 -12.52 -10.35 6.05
C ALA A 104 -12.09 -9.52 4.81
N GLY A 105 -13.06 -9.03 4.02
CA GLY A 105 -12.80 -8.21 2.83
C GLY A 105 -12.76 -8.98 1.51
N ILE A 106 -12.77 -10.31 1.56
CA ILE A 106 -13.05 -11.15 0.38
C ILE A 106 -14.52 -11.00 -0.03
N GLN A 107 -14.79 -10.68 -1.29
CA GLN A 107 -16.18 -10.53 -1.77
C GLN A 107 -16.73 -11.83 -2.38
N GLY A 108 -15.84 -12.78 -2.65
CA GLY A 108 -16.19 -14.09 -3.19
C GLY A 108 -14.99 -14.75 -3.86
N VAL A 109 -15.19 -16.00 -4.29
CA VAL A 109 -14.22 -16.74 -5.08
C VAL A 109 -14.89 -17.18 -6.37
N GLY A 110 -14.26 -16.86 -7.48
CA GLY A 110 -14.79 -17.13 -8.81
C GLY A 110 -13.82 -17.85 -9.73
N PHE A 111 -14.37 -18.36 -10.83
CA PHE A 111 -13.64 -18.90 -11.96
C PHE A 111 -14.08 -18.16 -13.23
N ALA A 112 -13.09 -17.60 -13.93
CA ALA A 112 -13.27 -16.98 -15.23
C ALA A 112 -12.64 -17.86 -16.30
N GLN A 113 -13.46 -18.33 -17.24
CA GLN A 113 -13.02 -19.18 -18.33
C GLN A 113 -12.38 -18.35 -19.44
N SER A 114 -11.31 -18.87 -20.07
CA SER A 114 -10.80 -18.34 -21.34
C SER A 114 -11.58 -18.95 -22.49
N ILE A 115 -12.03 -18.11 -23.43
CA ILE A 115 -12.94 -18.49 -24.49
C ILE A 115 -12.39 -17.92 -25.81
N PRO A 116 -11.88 -18.76 -26.72
CA PRO A 116 -11.54 -18.32 -28.07
C PRO A 116 -12.77 -17.76 -28.79
N ALA A 117 -12.60 -16.78 -29.69
CA ALA A 117 -13.72 -16.14 -30.38
C ALA A 117 -14.67 -17.12 -31.08
N ALA A 118 -14.12 -18.19 -31.67
CA ALA A 118 -14.87 -19.24 -32.36
C ALA A 118 -15.78 -20.05 -31.41
N GLU A 119 -15.45 -20.12 -30.12
CA GLU A 119 -16.18 -20.92 -29.11
C GLU A 119 -17.25 -20.10 -28.37
N LEU A 120 -17.27 -18.78 -28.54
CA LEU A 120 -18.17 -17.88 -27.79
C LEU A 120 -19.65 -18.28 -27.88
N ALA A 121 -20.13 -18.58 -29.08
CA ALA A 121 -21.53 -18.92 -29.30
C ALA A 121 -21.91 -20.26 -28.64
N GLU A 122 -21.02 -21.24 -28.66
CA GLU A 122 -21.24 -22.54 -28.01
C GLU A 122 -21.17 -22.42 -26.48
N HIS A 123 -20.20 -21.66 -25.99
CA HIS A 123 -20.08 -21.34 -24.57
C HIS A 123 -21.36 -20.74 -24.00
N GLU A 124 -21.90 -19.72 -24.66
CA GLU A 124 -23.13 -19.08 -24.23
C GLU A 124 -24.34 -20.03 -24.27
N ARG A 125 -24.45 -20.90 -25.28
CA ARG A 125 -25.50 -21.94 -25.33
C ARG A 125 -25.40 -22.91 -24.16
N ARG A 126 -24.20 -23.39 -23.85
CA ARG A 126 -23.94 -24.32 -22.75
C ARG A 126 -24.36 -23.73 -21.41
N VAL A 127 -23.93 -22.51 -21.10
CA VAL A 127 -24.30 -21.86 -19.82
C VAL A 127 -25.81 -21.56 -19.74
N ARG A 128 -26.48 -21.24 -20.85
CA ARG A 128 -27.94 -21.11 -20.86
C ARG A 128 -28.65 -22.42 -20.55
N ALA A 129 -28.15 -23.52 -21.10
CA ALA A 129 -28.69 -24.86 -20.85
C ALA A 129 -28.51 -25.31 -19.38
N GLU A 130 -27.56 -24.73 -18.64
CA GLU A 130 -27.40 -24.92 -17.19
C GLU A 130 -28.45 -24.19 -16.33
N GLY A 131 -29.40 -23.46 -16.95
CA GLY A 131 -30.46 -22.75 -16.25
C GLY A 131 -30.31 -21.22 -16.18
N PHE A 132 -29.43 -20.64 -17.01
CA PHE A 132 -29.21 -19.18 -17.08
C PHE A 132 -29.60 -18.62 -18.45
N PRO A 133 -30.90 -18.57 -18.80
CA PRO A 133 -31.37 -18.26 -20.17
C PRO A 133 -30.88 -16.90 -20.69
N ASP A 134 -30.71 -15.93 -19.80
CA ASP A 134 -30.27 -14.57 -20.13
C ASP A 134 -28.75 -14.41 -20.19
N TYR A 135 -27.98 -15.48 -19.93
CA TYR A 135 -26.53 -15.43 -19.91
C TYR A 135 -25.95 -14.95 -21.26
N ARG A 136 -25.07 -13.95 -21.15
CA ARG A 136 -24.33 -13.35 -22.26
C ARG A 136 -22.95 -12.95 -21.76
N VAL A 137 -21.94 -13.09 -22.63
CA VAL A 137 -20.63 -12.50 -22.35
C VAL A 137 -20.72 -10.99 -22.57
N SER A 138 -20.29 -10.21 -21.59
CA SER A 138 -20.40 -8.74 -21.60
C SER A 138 -19.09 -8.06 -21.21
N PRO A 139 -18.72 -6.90 -21.78
CA PRO A 139 -19.44 -6.15 -22.80
C PRO A 139 -19.35 -6.81 -24.18
N ARG A 140 -20.34 -6.51 -25.04
CA ARG A 140 -20.36 -6.96 -26.44
C ARG A 140 -19.18 -6.34 -27.21
N GLY A 141 -18.86 -6.92 -28.36
CA GLY A 141 -17.81 -6.44 -29.26
C GLY A 141 -16.91 -7.59 -29.72
N ALA A 142 -16.43 -7.52 -30.95
CA ALA A 142 -15.55 -8.55 -31.51
C ALA A 142 -14.14 -8.46 -30.88
N ARG A 143 -13.63 -9.61 -30.44
CA ARG A 143 -12.29 -9.82 -29.86
C ARG A 143 -11.80 -11.19 -30.26
N ASP A 144 -10.48 -11.39 -30.27
CA ASP A 144 -9.86 -12.69 -30.59
C ASP A 144 -10.03 -13.72 -29.45
N GLU A 145 -10.05 -13.22 -28.21
CA GLU A 145 -10.24 -14.00 -27.00
C GLU A 145 -11.16 -13.22 -26.05
N TYR A 146 -12.03 -13.96 -25.39
CA TYR A 146 -12.90 -13.46 -24.33
C TYR A 146 -12.53 -14.18 -23.04
N SER A 147 -12.72 -13.50 -21.93
CA SER A 147 -12.95 -14.18 -20.66
C SER A 147 -14.43 -14.21 -20.35
N SER A 148 -14.85 -15.10 -19.46
CA SER A 148 -16.14 -14.94 -18.81
C SER A 148 -16.19 -15.56 -17.43
N ILE A 149 -16.70 -14.80 -16.46
CA ILE A 149 -17.00 -15.31 -15.13
C ILE A 149 -18.14 -16.32 -15.24
N VAL A 150 -17.82 -17.61 -15.05
CA VAL A 150 -18.80 -18.69 -15.08
C VAL A 150 -19.12 -19.25 -13.71
N PHE A 151 -18.21 -19.14 -12.75
CA PHE A 151 -18.49 -19.42 -11.35
C PHE A 151 -18.12 -18.21 -10.51
N LEU A 152 -18.95 -17.86 -9.54
CA LEU A 152 -18.67 -16.83 -8.53
C LEU A 152 -19.54 -17.10 -7.32
N GLU A 153 -18.92 -17.31 -6.17
CA GLU A 153 -19.63 -17.63 -4.94
C GLU A 153 -19.19 -16.70 -3.80
N PRO A 154 -20.12 -16.23 -2.94
CA PRO A 154 -21.55 -16.55 -2.95
C PRO A 154 -22.28 -15.96 -4.17
N PHE A 155 -23.15 -16.73 -4.81
CA PHE A 155 -23.93 -16.30 -5.98
C PHE A 155 -25.13 -15.42 -5.60
N ASP A 156 -24.89 -14.43 -4.74
CA ASP A 156 -25.86 -13.44 -4.30
C ASP A 156 -26.14 -12.35 -5.35
N TRP A 157 -27.08 -11.47 -5.06
CA TRP A 157 -27.50 -10.39 -5.97
C TRP A 157 -26.33 -9.49 -6.42
N ARG A 158 -25.30 -9.30 -5.57
CA ARG A 158 -24.18 -8.41 -5.84
C ARG A 158 -23.21 -9.07 -6.82
N ASN A 159 -22.89 -10.33 -6.56
CA ASN A 159 -21.98 -11.12 -7.39
C ASN A 159 -22.60 -11.55 -8.72
N GLN A 160 -23.92 -11.76 -8.79
CA GLN A 160 -24.64 -12.04 -10.04
C GLN A 160 -24.43 -10.95 -11.11
N ARG A 161 -24.17 -9.70 -10.72
CA ARG A 161 -23.87 -8.60 -11.65
C ARG A 161 -22.57 -8.82 -12.44
N ALA A 162 -21.64 -9.59 -11.89
CA ALA A 162 -20.38 -9.92 -12.55
C ALA A 162 -20.46 -11.24 -13.35
N PHE A 163 -21.55 -12.00 -13.22
CA PHE A 163 -21.72 -13.24 -13.96
C PHE A 163 -21.81 -12.95 -15.47
N GLY A 164 -20.99 -13.66 -16.27
CA GLY A 164 -20.86 -13.38 -17.69
C GLY A 164 -19.89 -12.25 -18.05
N TYR A 165 -19.39 -11.48 -17.09
CA TYR A 165 -18.48 -10.38 -17.38
C TYR A 165 -17.12 -10.86 -17.92
N ASP A 166 -16.73 -10.27 -19.03
CA ASP A 166 -15.44 -10.40 -19.70
C ASP A 166 -14.44 -9.45 -19.05
N MET A 167 -13.77 -9.95 -18.01
CA MET A 167 -12.70 -9.23 -17.32
C MET A 167 -11.51 -8.88 -18.24
N PHE A 168 -11.32 -9.63 -19.32
CA PHE A 168 -10.28 -9.38 -20.32
C PHE A 168 -10.54 -8.13 -21.16
N SER A 169 -11.78 -7.62 -21.17
CA SER A 169 -12.15 -6.38 -21.87
C SER A 169 -11.69 -5.10 -21.17
N GLU A 170 -11.28 -5.18 -19.90
CA GLU A 170 -10.85 -4.01 -19.11
C GLU A 170 -9.32 -4.02 -18.93
N PRO A 171 -8.61 -2.94 -19.31
CA PRO A 171 -7.15 -2.94 -19.39
C PRO A 171 -6.40 -3.36 -18.12
N VAL A 172 -6.82 -2.89 -16.94
CA VAL A 172 -6.12 -3.17 -15.67
C VAL A 172 -6.27 -4.64 -15.29
N ARG A 173 -7.47 -5.21 -15.49
CA ARG A 173 -7.71 -6.65 -15.31
C ARG A 173 -6.97 -7.48 -16.34
N HIS A 174 -7.05 -7.11 -17.61
CA HIS A 174 -6.36 -7.79 -18.71
C HIS A 174 -4.87 -7.95 -18.42
N GLU A 175 -4.20 -6.88 -18.02
CA GLU A 175 -2.77 -6.90 -17.71
C GLU A 175 -2.44 -7.92 -16.60
N ALA A 176 -3.21 -7.91 -15.49
CA ALA A 176 -3.00 -8.86 -14.40
C ALA A 176 -3.31 -10.31 -14.82
N MET A 177 -4.38 -10.54 -15.58
CA MET A 177 -4.76 -11.86 -16.09
C MET A 177 -3.70 -12.43 -17.04
N ALA A 178 -3.18 -11.60 -17.96
CA ALA A 178 -2.10 -11.96 -18.88
C ALA A 178 -0.79 -12.28 -18.15
N ARG A 179 -0.42 -11.48 -17.14
CA ARG A 179 0.73 -11.78 -16.26
C ARG A 179 0.55 -13.09 -15.52
N ALA A 180 -0.63 -13.34 -14.94
CA ALA A 180 -0.92 -14.60 -14.24
C ALA A 180 -0.77 -15.81 -15.19
N ARG A 181 -1.36 -15.73 -16.38
CA ARG A 181 -1.30 -16.78 -17.42
C ARG A 181 0.13 -17.07 -17.85
N SER A 182 0.87 -16.04 -18.29
CA SER A 182 2.22 -16.19 -18.84
C SER A 182 3.23 -16.73 -17.81
N LEU A 183 3.20 -16.20 -16.59
CA LEU A 183 4.15 -16.54 -15.53
C LEU A 183 3.75 -17.81 -14.74
N GLY A 184 2.49 -18.23 -14.78
CA GLY A 184 2.02 -19.38 -14.00
C GLY A 184 1.85 -19.09 -12.50
N VAL A 185 1.95 -17.84 -12.07
CA VAL A 185 1.95 -17.41 -10.66
C VAL A 185 0.79 -16.46 -10.36
N PRO A 186 0.41 -16.26 -9.08
CA PRO A 186 -0.60 -15.27 -8.72
C PRO A 186 -0.25 -13.85 -9.19
N ALA A 187 -1.23 -13.10 -9.70
CA ALA A 187 -1.08 -11.69 -10.06
C ALA A 187 -2.22 -10.85 -9.49
N LEU A 188 -1.87 -9.71 -8.88
CA LEU A 188 -2.83 -8.70 -8.39
C LEU A 188 -3.02 -7.62 -9.45
N THR A 189 -4.24 -7.08 -9.56
CA THR A 189 -4.51 -5.87 -10.35
C THR A 189 -3.97 -4.63 -9.65
N GLY A 190 -3.86 -3.53 -10.42
CA GLY A 190 -3.90 -2.19 -9.85
C GLY A 190 -5.31 -1.80 -9.43
N LYS A 191 -5.54 -0.49 -9.30
CA LYS A 191 -6.82 0.13 -8.94
C LYS A 191 -7.90 -0.21 -9.95
N VAL A 192 -8.96 -0.87 -9.50
CA VAL A 192 -10.16 -1.10 -10.31
C VAL A 192 -11.43 -0.70 -9.57
N ARG A 193 -12.44 -0.28 -10.33
CA ARG A 193 -13.81 -0.28 -9.84
C ARG A 193 -14.39 -1.68 -10.02
N LEU A 194 -14.83 -2.31 -8.94
CA LEU A 194 -15.44 -3.64 -9.01
C LEU A 194 -16.83 -3.55 -9.67
N VAL A 195 -17.18 -4.53 -10.52
CA VAL A 195 -18.50 -4.59 -11.18
C VAL A 195 -19.62 -4.79 -10.16
N GLN A 196 -19.26 -5.39 -9.02
CA GLN A 196 -20.08 -5.55 -7.83
C GLN A 196 -20.44 -4.23 -7.13
N GLU A 197 -19.79 -3.11 -7.45
CA GLU A 197 -20.08 -1.85 -6.76
C GLU A 197 -21.40 -1.23 -7.21
N THR A 198 -22.10 -0.65 -6.22
CA THR A 198 -23.38 0.04 -6.44
C THR A 198 -23.19 1.54 -6.53
N SER A 199 -24.25 2.34 -6.40
CA SER A 199 -24.15 3.80 -6.22
C SER A 199 -23.85 4.21 -4.78
N THR A 200 -23.97 3.29 -3.82
CA THR A 200 -23.74 3.51 -2.40
C THR A 200 -22.43 2.85 -1.97
N ASP A 201 -21.61 3.55 -1.19
CA ASP A 201 -20.33 3.04 -0.66
C ASP A 201 -19.39 2.47 -1.76
N VAL A 202 -19.18 3.23 -2.83
CA VAL A 202 -18.28 2.83 -3.91
C VAL A 202 -16.85 2.81 -3.40
N GLN A 203 -16.29 1.61 -3.29
CA GLN A 203 -14.88 1.43 -2.96
C GLN A 203 -14.10 1.02 -4.20
N PHE A 204 -12.85 1.49 -4.28
CA PHE A 204 -11.90 0.88 -5.20
C PHE A 204 -11.46 -0.47 -4.65
N GLY A 205 -11.25 -1.41 -5.55
CA GLY A 205 -10.85 -2.75 -5.23
C GLY A 205 -9.64 -3.21 -6.01
N VAL A 206 -9.21 -4.41 -5.67
CA VAL A 206 -8.18 -5.16 -6.39
C VAL A 206 -8.69 -6.58 -6.61
N LEU A 207 -8.22 -7.24 -7.67
CA LEU A 207 -8.45 -8.67 -7.88
C LEU A 207 -7.13 -9.43 -7.86
N LEU A 208 -7.15 -10.60 -7.24
CA LEU A 208 -6.07 -11.56 -7.29
C LEU A 208 -6.45 -12.72 -8.22
N TYR A 209 -5.63 -12.99 -9.22
CA TYR A 209 -5.82 -14.05 -10.20
C TYR A 209 -4.77 -15.14 -10.04
N LEU A 210 -5.18 -16.40 -10.11
CA LEU A 210 -4.31 -17.55 -10.31
C LEU A 210 -4.70 -18.28 -11.60
N PRO A 211 -3.75 -18.60 -12.48
CA PRO A 211 -4.06 -19.32 -13.71
C PRO A 211 -4.42 -20.77 -13.39
N VAL A 212 -5.36 -21.30 -14.16
CA VAL A 212 -5.78 -22.71 -14.13
C VAL A 212 -5.39 -23.35 -15.45
N PHE A 213 -4.81 -24.54 -15.33
CA PHE A 213 -4.37 -25.35 -16.46
C PHE A 213 -5.11 -26.67 -16.45
N ARG A 214 -5.38 -27.20 -17.64
CA ARG A 214 -5.99 -28.50 -17.88
C ARG A 214 -5.13 -29.59 -17.22
N GLN A 215 -5.80 -30.50 -16.52
CA GLN A 215 -5.17 -31.65 -15.90
C GLN A 215 -4.42 -32.51 -16.95
N GLY A 216 -3.24 -33.02 -16.58
CA GLY A 216 -2.48 -33.97 -17.41
C GLY A 216 -1.63 -33.35 -18.53
N LEU A 217 -1.65 -32.03 -18.71
CA LEU A 217 -0.77 -31.33 -19.66
C LEU A 217 0.44 -30.71 -18.94
N PRO A 218 1.64 -30.72 -19.56
CA PRO A 218 2.83 -30.10 -18.98
C PRO A 218 2.67 -28.57 -18.91
N ILE A 219 3.35 -27.92 -17.96
CA ILE A 219 3.24 -26.48 -17.67
C ILE A 219 4.60 -25.79 -17.37
N ASP A 220 5.71 -26.44 -17.68
CA ASP A 220 7.05 -25.97 -17.31
C ASP A 220 7.50 -24.78 -18.18
N THR A 221 7.13 -24.79 -19.46
CA THR A 221 7.43 -23.69 -20.40
C THR A 221 6.22 -22.79 -20.65
N THR A 222 6.46 -21.57 -21.13
CA THR A 222 5.38 -20.64 -21.50
C THR A 222 4.46 -21.24 -22.56
N ALA A 223 5.02 -21.84 -23.62
CA ALA A 223 4.23 -22.48 -24.68
C ALA A 223 3.39 -23.67 -24.16
N GLN A 224 3.92 -24.44 -23.21
CA GLN A 224 3.18 -25.51 -22.55
C GLN A 224 2.00 -24.95 -21.73
N ARG A 225 2.25 -23.91 -20.92
CA ARG A 225 1.21 -23.21 -20.15
C ARG A 225 0.12 -22.66 -21.05
N GLU A 226 0.46 -22.03 -22.17
CA GLU A 226 -0.51 -21.46 -23.11
C GLU A 226 -1.47 -22.51 -23.67
N ARG A 227 -0.98 -23.70 -24.03
CA ARG A 227 -1.82 -24.80 -24.55
C ARG A 227 -2.66 -25.48 -23.46
N ALA A 228 -2.13 -25.52 -22.23
CA ALA A 228 -2.83 -26.11 -21.10
C ALA A 228 -3.83 -25.13 -20.46
N PHE A 229 -3.73 -23.83 -20.73
CA PHE A 229 -4.50 -22.81 -20.05
C PHE A 229 -6.02 -22.92 -20.31
N ILE A 230 -6.83 -22.82 -19.26
CA ILE A 230 -8.31 -22.89 -19.37
C ILE A 230 -9.04 -21.70 -18.72
N GLY A 231 -8.36 -20.90 -17.90
CA GLY A 231 -8.97 -19.77 -17.21
C GLY A 231 -8.25 -19.37 -15.93
N TRP A 232 -8.92 -18.59 -15.10
CA TRP A 232 -8.39 -18.08 -13.83
C TRP A 232 -9.34 -18.37 -12.69
N VAL A 233 -8.83 -18.88 -11.58
CA VAL A 233 -9.52 -18.69 -10.30
C VAL A 233 -9.15 -17.31 -9.78
N TYR A 234 -10.10 -16.62 -9.18
CA TYR A 234 -9.89 -15.25 -8.74
C TYR A 234 -10.72 -14.90 -7.52
N SER A 235 -10.33 -13.79 -6.88
CA SER A 235 -11.08 -13.18 -5.79
C SER A 235 -11.06 -11.65 -5.93
N PRO A 236 -12.22 -10.97 -5.86
CA PRO A 236 -12.31 -9.53 -5.70
C PRO A 236 -12.18 -9.12 -4.23
N PHE A 237 -11.46 -8.04 -3.97
CA PHE A 237 -11.29 -7.45 -2.64
C PHE A 237 -11.71 -5.99 -2.66
N ARG A 238 -12.55 -5.60 -1.69
CA ARG A 238 -12.80 -4.20 -1.36
C ARG A 238 -11.73 -3.76 -0.39
N LEU A 239 -10.90 -2.79 -0.77
CA LEU A 239 -9.70 -2.50 0.01
C LEU A 239 -10.04 -1.89 1.36
N GLY A 240 -11.10 -1.08 1.46
CA GLY A 240 -11.55 -0.53 2.74
C GLY A 240 -11.98 -1.62 3.72
N ASP A 241 -12.82 -2.54 3.27
CA ASP A 241 -13.27 -3.68 4.08
C ASP A 241 -12.08 -4.58 4.50
N LEU A 242 -11.12 -4.80 3.59
CA LEU A 242 -9.92 -5.58 3.86
C LEU A 242 -9.06 -4.93 4.93
N ILE A 243 -8.73 -3.64 4.79
CA ILE A 243 -7.85 -2.94 5.74
C ILE A 243 -8.54 -2.83 7.10
N THR A 244 -9.80 -2.41 7.12
CA THR A 244 -10.57 -2.28 8.37
C THR A 244 -10.72 -3.63 9.07
N GLY A 245 -11.07 -4.69 8.35
CA GLY A 245 -11.21 -6.04 8.91
C GLY A 245 -9.88 -6.71 9.29
N THR A 246 -8.76 -6.25 8.74
CA THR A 246 -7.42 -6.78 9.07
C THR A 246 -6.82 -6.08 10.30
N LEU A 247 -7.07 -4.78 10.44
CA LEU A 247 -6.43 -3.97 11.47
C LEU A 247 -7.30 -3.80 12.72
N GLY A 248 -8.63 -3.84 12.60
CA GLY A 248 -9.53 -3.60 13.73
C GLY A 248 -9.19 -2.29 14.45
N ASP A 249 -9.15 -2.33 15.78
CA ASP A 249 -8.86 -1.16 16.62
C ASP A 249 -7.42 -0.65 16.49
N ALA A 250 -6.48 -1.47 16.01
CA ALA A 250 -5.10 -1.03 15.77
C ALA A 250 -5.02 0.06 14.69
N GLY A 251 -6.03 0.17 13.82
CA GLY A 251 -6.11 1.23 12.81
C GLY A 251 -6.54 2.60 13.34
N GLN A 252 -6.95 2.72 14.61
CA GLN A 252 -7.50 3.98 15.15
C GLN A 252 -6.40 4.97 15.57
N HIS A 253 -5.19 4.48 15.85
CA HIS A 253 -4.06 5.29 16.33
C HIS A 253 -3.19 5.85 15.21
N LEU A 254 -3.47 5.52 13.95
CA LEU A 254 -2.65 5.88 12.80
C LEU A 254 -3.55 6.21 11.61
N ARG A 255 -3.22 7.26 10.86
CA ARG A 255 -3.85 7.45 9.56
C ARG A 255 -3.15 6.58 8.53
N ILE A 256 -3.89 5.64 7.96
CA ILE A 256 -3.40 4.71 6.95
C ILE A 256 -3.93 5.13 5.58
N ARG A 257 -3.03 5.26 4.62
CA ARG A 257 -3.35 5.46 3.21
C ARG A 257 -2.67 4.38 2.37
N VAL A 258 -3.41 3.83 1.43
CA VAL A 258 -2.92 2.81 0.51
C VAL A 258 -3.04 3.30 -0.92
N PHE A 259 -1.97 3.19 -1.69
CA PHE A 259 -1.86 3.67 -3.06
C PHE A 259 -1.53 2.51 -4.02
N ASP A 260 -1.93 2.64 -5.27
CA ASP A 260 -1.50 1.77 -6.36
C ASP A 260 -0.09 2.18 -6.83
N GLY A 261 0.90 1.33 -6.56
CA GLY A 261 2.29 1.59 -6.92
C GLY A 261 3.01 2.62 -6.03
N HIS A 262 3.96 3.36 -6.63
CA HIS A 262 4.86 4.27 -5.92
C HIS A 262 4.49 5.74 -6.04
N ASN A 263 3.59 6.08 -6.96
CA ASN A 263 3.10 7.45 -7.10
C ASN A 263 2.03 7.68 -6.02
N LEU A 264 2.29 8.59 -5.08
CA LEU A 264 1.38 8.90 -3.97
C LEU A 264 0.48 10.09 -4.37
N SER A 265 -0.49 9.83 -5.25
CA SER A 265 -1.43 10.85 -5.74
C SER A 265 -2.88 10.47 -5.43
N ALA A 266 -3.80 11.43 -5.59
CA ALA A 266 -5.23 11.16 -5.45
C ALA A 266 -5.72 10.09 -6.45
N ASP A 267 -5.13 10.05 -7.64
CA ASP A 267 -5.52 9.11 -8.69
C ASP A 267 -5.15 7.66 -8.34
N THR A 268 -4.02 7.46 -7.67
CA THR A 268 -3.55 6.14 -7.23
C THR A 268 -4.06 5.75 -5.84
N LEU A 269 -4.71 6.65 -5.10
CA LEU A 269 -5.26 6.35 -3.79
C LEU A 269 -6.34 5.25 -3.88
N LEU A 270 -6.11 4.16 -3.17
CA LEU A 270 -7.00 3.00 -3.06
C LEU A 270 -7.80 3.00 -1.76
N PHE A 271 -7.20 3.50 -0.66
CA PHE A 271 -7.83 3.56 0.64
C PHE A 271 -7.25 4.71 1.49
N ASP A 272 -8.10 5.37 2.27
CA ASP A 272 -7.72 6.31 3.33
C ASP A 272 -8.62 6.05 4.54
N SER A 273 -8.01 5.76 5.69
CA SER A 273 -8.71 5.54 6.96
C SER A 273 -9.35 6.82 7.54
N GLN A 274 -8.87 8.00 7.15
CA GLN A 274 -9.38 9.29 7.64
C GLN A 274 -9.57 10.28 6.46
N PRO A 275 -10.54 10.01 5.57
CA PRO A 275 -10.79 10.84 4.40
C PRO A 275 -11.20 12.25 4.84
N GLY A 276 -10.51 13.27 4.29
CA GLY A 276 -10.78 14.68 4.60
C GLY A 276 -9.91 15.31 5.68
N ARG A 277 -9.10 14.53 6.42
CA ARG A 277 -8.09 15.11 7.31
C ARG A 277 -7.00 15.78 6.47
N GLN A 278 -6.83 17.09 6.64
CA GLN A 278 -5.72 17.81 6.01
C GLN A 278 -4.39 17.40 6.67
N PRO A 279 -3.31 17.19 5.89
CA PRO A 279 -1.99 17.00 6.47
C PRO A 279 -1.65 18.21 7.36
N PRO A 280 -1.03 18.00 8.53
CA PRO A 280 -0.52 19.11 9.31
C PRO A 280 0.46 19.93 8.44
N PRO A 281 0.46 21.27 8.55
CA PRO A 281 1.35 22.12 7.77
C PRO A 281 2.81 21.70 7.97
N ALA A 282 3.59 21.67 6.89
CA ALA A 282 4.97 21.16 6.85
C ALA A 282 5.95 21.82 7.84
N GLN A 283 5.55 22.91 8.50
CA GLN A 283 6.34 23.67 9.45
C GLN A 283 6.20 23.18 10.90
N ASP A 284 5.27 22.27 11.19
CA ASP A 284 5.05 21.77 12.56
C ASP A 284 4.79 20.25 12.62
N PRO A 285 5.77 19.41 12.21
CA PRO A 285 5.65 17.95 12.28
C PRO A 285 5.56 17.42 13.72
N ALA A 286 5.98 18.22 14.71
CA ALA A 286 5.87 17.89 16.13
C ALA A 286 4.42 18.00 16.66
N ARG A 287 3.55 18.72 15.95
CA ARG A 287 2.12 18.90 16.27
C ARG A 287 1.20 17.97 15.48
N ALA A 288 1.76 17.05 14.69
CA ALA A 288 1.00 15.94 14.15
C ALA A 288 0.52 15.06 15.32
N GLU A 289 -0.75 15.25 15.73
CA GLU A 289 -1.39 14.46 16.79
C GLU A 289 -1.42 12.95 16.46
N GLN A 290 -1.20 12.59 15.19
CA GLN A 290 -1.13 11.23 14.70
C GLN A 290 -0.23 11.15 13.46
N PRO A 291 0.70 10.17 13.38
CA PRO A 291 1.51 9.97 12.19
C PRO A 291 0.71 9.35 11.02
N ASP A 292 1.20 9.55 9.79
CA ASP A 292 0.63 8.97 8.56
C ASP A 292 1.46 7.74 8.13
N LEU A 293 0.79 6.67 7.71
CA LEU A 293 1.40 5.52 7.03
C LEU A 293 0.90 5.43 5.59
N ASP A 294 1.81 5.67 4.65
CA ASP A 294 1.57 5.55 3.21
C ASP A 294 2.14 4.23 2.69
N ALA A 295 1.27 3.35 2.22
CA ALA A 295 1.64 2.04 1.69
C ALA A 295 1.34 1.95 0.20
N GLY A 296 2.34 1.59 -0.62
CA GLY A 296 2.14 1.24 -2.02
C GLY A 296 1.82 -0.24 -2.19
N LEU A 297 0.65 -0.57 -2.71
CA LEU A 297 0.34 -1.92 -3.19
C LEU A 297 1.13 -2.18 -4.47
N ARG A 298 1.94 -3.22 -4.46
CA ARG A 298 2.71 -3.66 -5.63
C ARG A 298 1.96 -4.78 -6.36
N PRO A 299 1.83 -4.72 -7.69
CA PRO A 299 1.44 -5.88 -8.48
C PRO A 299 2.49 -6.99 -8.28
N PHE A 300 2.06 -8.16 -7.82
CA PHE A 300 2.92 -9.36 -7.72
C PHE A 300 3.68 -9.58 -9.05
N PRO A 301 5.01 -9.83 -9.00
CA PRO A 301 5.47 -11.20 -8.80
C PRO A 301 6.62 -11.31 -7.79
N TRP A 302 6.44 -12.15 -6.75
CA TRP A 302 7.54 -12.55 -5.88
C TRP A 302 7.92 -13.95 -6.33
N PRO A 303 8.93 -14.12 -7.21
CA PRO A 303 9.61 -15.40 -7.25
C PRO A 303 10.36 -15.50 -5.92
N HIS A 304 9.78 -16.18 -4.93
CA HIS A 304 10.54 -16.60 -3.76
C HIS A 304 11.59 -17.62 -4.21
N ARG A 305 12.74 -17.14 -4.67
CA ARG A 305 13.96 -17.92 -4.74
C ARG A 305 14.76 -17.58 -3.48
N GLN A 306 14.39 -18.20 -2.36
CA GLN A 306 15.23 -18.23 -1.16
C GLN A 306 16.50 -19.02 -1.52
N ARG A 307 17.56 -18.34 -1.95
CA ARG A 307 18.91 -18.90 -1.87
C ARG A 307 19.41 -18.60 -0.48
N SER A 308 19.21 -19.54 0.44
CA SER A 308 19.97 -19.59 1.68
C SER A 308 21.44 -19.76 1.28
N ARG A 309 22.27 -18.74 1.45
CA ARG A 309 23.73 -18.92 1.42
C ARG A 309 24.08 -19.78 2.64
N PRO A 310 24.86 -20.86 2.49
CA PRO A 310 25.40 -21.55 3.66
C PRO A 310 26.38 -20.62 4.37
N ALA A 311 26.35 -20.65 5.70
CA ALA A 311 27.27 -19.95 6.57
C ALA A 311 28.72 -20.23 6.11
N ALA A 312 29.43 -19.18 5.72
CA ALA A 312 30.83 -19.28 5.35
C ALA A 312 31.66 -19.49 6.62
N ARG A 313 32.45 -20.58 6.60
CA ARG A 313 33.55 -20.84 7.53
C ARG A 313 34.55 -19.68 7.50
N GLU A 314 35.07 -19.37 8.68
CA GLU A 314 36.23 -18.52 8.92
C GLU A 314 37.46 -19.01 8.15
N ALA A 315 38.15 -18.11 7.46
CA ALA A 315 39.59 -18.15 7.24
C ALA A 315 40.10 -16.78 6.73
N GLY A 316 40.85 -16.09 7.60
CA GLY A 316 42.11 -15.39 7.31
C GLY A 316 42.20 -14.31 6.22
N GLY A 317 42.41 -13.07 6.67
CA GLY A 317 43.56 -12.25 6.24
C GLY A 317 43.35 -11.26 5.09
N GLY A 318 43.78 -10.01 5.33
CA GLY A 318 44.13 -9.05 4.28
C GLY A 318 43.27 -7.80 4.25
N ALA A 319 43.82 -6.70 4.78
CA ALA A 319 43.23 -5.38 4.71
C ALA A 319 43.23 -4.84 3.26
N ASP A 320 42.08 -4.41 2.76
CA ASP A 320 42.00 -3.28 1.83
C ASP A 320 40.62 -2.61 1.94
N ARG A 321 40.59 -1.29 2.16
CA ARG A 321 39.36 -0.50 2.33
C ARG A 321 38.96 0.08 0.97
N GLN A 322 38.04 -0.57 0.28
CA GLN A 322 37.32 0.03 -0.86
C GLN A 322 35.83 0.26 -0.52
N PRO A 323 35.25 1.41 -0.90
CA PRO A 323 33.84 1.69 -0.64
C PRO A 323 32.92 0.88 -1.57
N LEU A 324 31.85 0.34 -0.97
CA LEU A 324 30.78 -0.42 -1.64
C LEU A 324 30.10 0.43 -2.74
N ARG A 325 30.02 -0.14 -3.96
CA ARG A 325 29.27 0.37 -5.11
C ARG A 325 28.04 -0.50 -5.36
N ASP A 326 26.97 0.09 -5.89
CA ASP A 326 25.78 -0.66 -6.33
C ASP A 326 25.99 -1.36 -7.68
N ALA A 327 25.00 -2.15 -8.12
CA ALA A 327 25.05 -2.94 -9.36
C ALA A 327 25.13 -2.10 -10.66
N HIS A 328 25.18 -0.77 -10.56
CA HIS A 328 25.35 0.15 -11.68
C HIS A 328 26.46 1.21 -11.45
N GLY A 329 27.33 1.02 -10.45
CA GLY A 329 28.57 1.78 -10.31
C GLY A 329 28.45 3.24 -9.86
N ARG A 330 27.37 3.65 -9.18
CA ARG A 330 27.23 5.03 -8.65
C ARG A 330 27.58 5.13 -7.16
N LEU A 331 28.17 6.27 -6.79
CA LEU A 331 28.49 6.67 -5.40
C LEU A 331 27.23 7.19 -4.69
N LEU A 332 26.86 6.58 -3.56
CA LEU A 332 25.79 7.06 -2.67
C LEU A 332 26.30 8.19 -1.77
N ARG A 333 25.77 9.42 -1.95
CA ARG A 333 25.89 10.51 -0.96
C ARG A 333 24.63 10.51 -0.09
N LEU A 334 24.80 10.29 1.21
CA LEU A 334 23.79 10.59 2.21
C LEU A 334 23.97 12.04 2.64
N THR A 335 22.94 12.88 2.44
CA THR A 335 22.92 14.25 2.96
C THR A 335 21.75 14.36 3.95
N PRO A 336 21.97 14.67 5.23
CA PRO A 336 20.89 15.05 6.12
C PRO A 336 20.49 16.51 5.85
N ALA A 337 19.20 16.76 5.67
CA ALA A 337 18.65 18.10 5.56
C ALA A 337 18.59 18.74 6.95
N HIS A 338 19.45 19.72 7.22
CA HIS A 338 19.27 20.68 8.31
C HIS A 338 18.71 21.99 7.73
N PRO A 339 17.75 22.65 8.39
CA PRO A 339 17.27 23.97 7.99
C PRO A 339 18.29 25.04 8.40
N ARG A 340 18.84 25.77 7.42
CA ARG A 340 19.62 26.99 7.68
C ARG A 340 18.67 28.17 7.86
N ALA A 341 18.61 28.68 9.09
CA ALA A 341 18.27 30.07 9.36
C ALA A 341 19.42 30.98 8.85
N GLY A 342 19.07 32.11 8.24
CA GLY A 342 19.99 33.17 7.84
C GLY A 342 19.40 34.55 8.19
N PRO A 343 20.23 35.54 8.58
CA PRO A 343 19.81 36.59 9.50
C PRO A 343 19.31 37.87 8.84
N HIS A 344 18.48 38.59 9.60
CA HIS A 344 18.24 40.02 9.47
C HIS A 344 19.56 40.80 9.38
N GLN A 345 19.72 41.63 8.34
CA GLN A 345 20.62 42.78 8.41
C GLN A 345 19.92 44.05 7.90
N ARG A 346 19.97 45.02 8.80
CA ARG A 346 19.45 46.39 8.83
C ARG A 346 19.27 47.13 7.49
N VAL A 347 18.08 47.70 7.37
CA VAL A 347 17.75 48.90 6.58
C VAL A 347 18.46 50.13 7.18
N LEU A 348 19.19 50.86 6.34
CA LEU A 348 19.47 52.28 6.53
C LEU A 348 19.26 53.00 5.18
N ALA A 349 18.74 54.21 5.31
CA ALA A 349 18.03 54.97 4.30
C ALA A 349 18.89 55.64 3.22
N GLY A 350 18.22 56.07 2.13
CA GLY A 350 18.37 57.46 1.69
C GLY A 350 18.86 57.72 0.26
N GLN A 351 17.88 57.99 -0.61
CA GLN A 351 17.87 59.06 -1.63
C GLN A 351 18.54 58.87 -3.02
N ARG A 352 17.77 59.41 -4.00
CA ARG A 352 18.05 59.78 -5.42
C ARG A 352 18.00 58.62 -6.43
N GLY A 353 17.32 58.70 -7.58
CA GLY A 353 16.41 59.66 -8.21
C GLY A 353 15.72 58.95 -9.39
N ALA A 354 14.40 59.11 -9.58
CA ALA A 354 13.76 59.90 -10.64
C ALA A 354 14.07 59.49 -12.11
N LEU A 355 13.08 58.89 -12.78
CA LEU A 355 12.51 59.19 -14.13
C LEU A 355 11.69 57.95 -14.61
N GLN A 356 10.34 57.96 -14.69
CA GLN A 356 9.47 58.38 -15.82
C GLN A 356 9.82 57.64 -17.14
N LEU A 357 8.96 56.86 -17.83
CA LEU A 357 7.60 57.13 -18.33
C LEU A 357 6.90 55.86 -18.86
N ALA A 358 5.56 55.88 -18.83
CA ALA A 358 4.53 55.37 -19.78
C ALA A 358 4.73 54.00 -20.51
N GLY A 359 3.78 53.08 -20.61
CA GLY A 359 2.32 53.21 -20.62
C GLY A 359 1.75 53.22 -22.05
N GLN A 360 1.42 52.05 -22.61
CA GLN A 360 0.21 51.71 -23.41
C GLN A 360 0.39 50.39 -24.21
N PRO A 361 -0.70 49.66 -24.54
CA PRO A 361 -0.67 48.33 -25.18
C PRO A 361 -1.26 48.31 -26.62
N VAL A 362 -1.33 47.09 -27.22
CA VAL A 362 -2.20 46.60 -28.33
C VAL A 362 -1.56 46.64 -29.75
N PRO A 363 -1.86 45.70 -30.67
CA PRO A 363 -2.84 44.58 -30.64
C PRO A 363 -2.29 43.17 -30.43
#